data_AF-A0A7X8WUV1-F1
#
_entry.id   AF-A0A7X8WUV1-F1
#
_cell.length_a   1.000
_cell.length_b   1.000
_cell.length_c   1.000
_cell.angle_alpha   90.00
_cell.angle_beta   90.00
_cell.angle_gamma   90.00
#
_symmetry.space_group_name_H-M   'P 1'
#
loop_
_entity.id
_entity.type
_entity.pdbx_description
1 polymer ?
#
loop_
_entity_poly.entity_id
_entity_poly.type
_entity_poly.pdbx_seq_one_letter_code
_entity_poly.pdbx_strand_id
1 'polypeptide(L)'
;MIDSTKRSFRVRMTPHRSILLPLAAFFLPATIFILYYAIQGISPFGDMNLITVDLRAQYIPFLAELREKILSGESLFYSWRGALGSNFYVMWAYYLASPFNILVLLFP
;
A
#
# COMPACT_ATOMS: atom_id res chain seq x y z
N MET A 1 40.14 15.50 56.02
CA MET A 1 40.58 15.48 54.61
C MET A 1 39.64 14.60 53.81
N ILE A 2 38.46 15.09 53.43
CA ILE A 2 37.59 14.47 52.41
C ILE A 2 36.90 15.63 51.69
N ASP A 3 37.42 16.01 50.53
CA ASP A 3 36.87 17.09 49.71
C ASP A 3 35.79 16.52 48.76
N SER A 4 34.57 17.05 48.91
CA SER A 4 33.38 16.61 48.21
C SER A 4 33.35 17.19 46.79
N THR A 5 33.91 16.47 45.82
CA THR A 5 33.82 16.88 44.42
C THR A 5 32.52 16.36 43.78
N LYS A 6 31.41 17.08 43.96
CA LYS A 6 30.19 16.86 43.16
C LYS A 6 30.40 17.40 41.75
N ARG A 7 30.92 16.57 40.82
CA ARG A 7 30.88 16.89 39.38
C ARG A 7 29.45 16.71 38.87
N SER A 8 28.72 17.82 38.77
CA SER A 8 27.46 17.88 38.04
C SER A 8 27.70 17.60 36.56
N PHE A 9 27.37 16.39 36.11
CA PHE A 9 27.24 16.08 34.70
C PHE A 9 25.92 16.66 34.19
N ARG A 10 25.92 17.94 33.78
CA ARG A 10 24.85 18.49 32.94
C ARG A 10 25.16 18.18 31.48
N VAL A 11 24.52 17.14 30.95
CA VAL A 11 24.42 16.95 29.51
C VAL A 11 23.62 18.14 28.97
N ARG A 12 24.31 19.07 28.32
CA ARG A 12 23.67 20.16 27.59
C ARG A 12 23.05 19.56 26.34
N MET A 13 21.78 19.17 26.41
CA MET A 13 21.00 18.94 25.20
C MET A 13 20.84 20.30 24.51
N THR A 14 21.63 20.55 23.46
CA THR A 14 21.44 21.72 22.60
C THR A 14 20.18 21.48 21.77
N PRO A 15 19.14 22.35 21.85
CA PRO A 15 17.99 22.21 20.99
C PRO A 15 18.33 22.87 19.65
N HIS A 16 19.15 22.21 18.84
CA HIS A 16 19.33 22.63 17.45
C HIS A 16 18.32 21.89 16.58
N ARG A 17 17.09 22.41 16.53
CA ARG A 17 16.06 21.92 15.60
C ARG A 17 16.43 22.39 14.18
N SER A 18 17.38 21.71 13.55
CA SER A 18 17.69 21.94 12.14
C SER A 18 16.55 21.39 11.29
N ILE A 19 15.68 22.28 10.82
CA ILE A 19 14.55 21.93 9.94
C ILE A 19 15.03 21.32 8.61
N LEU A 20 16.28 21.57 8.23
CA LEU A 20 16.92 21.06 7.02
C LEU A 20 16.94 19.52 6.95
N LEU A 21 17.14 18.83 8.08
CA LEU A 21 17.20 17.37 8.09
C LEU A 21 15.83 16.73 7.79
N PRO A 22 14.74 17.11 8.49
CA PRO A 22 13.39 16.67 8.11
C PRO A 22 12.99 17.03 6.68
N LEU A 23 13.35 18.24 6.21
CA LEU A 23 13.06 18.66 4.83
C LEU A 23 13.82 17.78 3.83
N ALA A 24 15.11 17.55 4.03
CA ALA A 24 15.90 16.67 3.18
C ALA A 24 15.36 15.22 3.20
N ALA A 25 14.98 14.70 4.37
CA ALA A 25 14.41 13.36 4.51
C ALA A 25 13.09 13.18 3.74
N PHE A 26 12.33 14.26 3.52
CA PHE A 26 11.12 14.23 2.71
C PHE A 26 11.41 14.48 1.21
N PHE A 27 12.09 15.58 0.89
CA PHE A 27 12.24 16.03 -0.50
C PHE A 27 13.22 15.20 -1.31
N LEU A 28 14.26 14.65 -0.69
CA LEU A 28 15.23 13.84 -1.41
C LEU A 28 14.60 12.56 -1.99
N PRO A 29 13.94 11.67 -1.19
CA PRO A 29 13.27 10.51 -1.76
C PRO A 29 12.12 10.89 -2.68
N ALA A 30 11.32 11.92 -2.34
CA ALA A 30 10.21 12.37 -3.20
C ALA A 30 10.69 12.79 -4.60
N THR A 31 11.78 13.56 -4.68
CA THR A 31 12.36 14.00 -5.95
C THR A 31 12.88 12.82 -6.76
N ILE A 32 13.58 11.87 -6.12
CA ILE A 32 14.07 10.66 -6.77
C ILE A 32 12.91 9.85 -7.38
N PHE A 33 11.83 9.64 -6.62
CA PHE A 33 10.65 8.92 -7.11
C PHE A 33 9.94 9.65 -8.24
N ILE A 34 9.78 10.97 -8.15
CA ILE A 34 9.15 11.79 -9.21
C ILE A 34 9.97 11.71 -10.50
N LEU A 35 11.29 11.87 -10.42
CA LEU A 35 12.16 11.77 -11.59
C LEU A 35 12.13 10.37 -12.18
N TYR A 36 12.12 9.33 -11.35
CA TYR A 36 11.97 7.95 -11.80
C TYR A 36 10.65 7.74 -12.55
N TYR A 37 9.51 8.22 -12.03
CA TYR A 37 8.22 8.13 -12.70
C TYR A 37 8.21 8.91 -14.02
N ALA A 38 8.83 10.08 -14.06
CA ALA A 38 8.99 10.85 -15.29
C ALA A 38 9.80 10.11 -16.35
N ILE A 39 10.94 9.51 -15.97
CA ILE A 39 11.79 8.74 -16.89
C ILE A 39 11.08 7.48 -17.40
N GLN A 40 10.32 6.81 -16.52
CA GLN A 40 9.54 5.63 -16.90
C GLN A 40 8.26 5.99 -17.65
N GLY A 41 7.88 7.26 -17.80
CA GLY A 41 6.60 7.62 -18.45
C GLY A 41 5.37 7.15 -17.67
N ILE A 42 5.47 7.13 -16.34
CA ILE A 42 4.35 6.82 -15.45
C ILE A 42 3.53 8.11 -15.23
N SER A 43 2.20 7.98 -15.30
CA SER A 43 1.24 9.06 -15.05
C SER A 43 1.56 9.80 -13.75
N PRO A 44 1.64 11.14 -13.77
CA PRO A 44 1.13 12.05 -14.81
C PRO A 44 2.11 12.36 -15.96
N PHE A 45 3.32 11.81 -15.98
CA PHE A 45 4.37 12.19 -16.94
C PHE A 45 4.39 11.36 -18.23
N GLY A 46 3.57 10.31 -18.30
CA GLY A 46 3.36 9.50 -19.50
C GLY A 46 2.11 8.64 -19.38
N ASP A 47 1.94 7.73 -20.33
CA ASP A 47 0.67 7.00 -20.50
C ASP A 47 0.55 5.76 -19.59
N MET A 48 1.63 5.35 -18.91
CA MET A 48 1.61 4.18 -18.05
C MET A 48 1.03 4.51 -16.67
N ASN A 49 0.01 3.77 -16.23
CA ASN A 49 -0.57 3.94 -14.90
C ASN A 49 0.00 2.91 -13.92
N LEU A 50 0.56 3.38 -12.80
CA LEU A 50 1.15 2.51 -11.76
C LEU A 50 0.14 1.49 -11.23
N ILE A 51 -1.07 1.95 -10.93
CA ILE A 51 -2.16 1.14 -10.37
C ILE A 51 -2.65 0.04 -11.33
N THR A 52 -2.34 0.14 -12.62
CA THR A 52 -2.80 -0.83 -13.62
C THR A 52 -2.17 -2.20 -13.43
N VAL A 53 -0.95 -2.27 -12.90
CA VAL A 53 -0.26 -3.56 -12.68
C VAL A 53 -1.00 -4.37 -11.62
N ASP A 54 -1.22 -3.79 -10.44
CA ASP A 54 -1.93 -4.45 -9.34
C ASP A 54 -3.40 -4.72 -9.70
N LEU A 55 -4.03 -3.78 -10.41
CA LEU A 55 -5.41 -3.96 -10.87
C LEU A 55 -5.53 -5.22 -11.74
N ARG A 56 -4.63 -5.42 -12.70
CA ARG A 56 -4.68 -6.59 -13.60
C ARG A 56 -4.28 -7.88 -12.91
N ALA A 57 -3.24 -7.83 -12.08
CA ALA A 57 -2.67 -9.03 -11.48
C ALA A 57 -3.54 -9.59 -10.34
N GLN A 58 -4.25 -8.74 -9.60
CA GLN A 58 -4.97 -9.14 -8.39
C GLN A 58 -6.45 -8.75 -8.44
N TYR A 59 -6.74 -7.49 -8.71
CA TYR A 59 -8.11 -6.98 -8.54
C TYR A 59 -9.11 -7.55 -9.56
N ILE A 60 -8.72 -7.59 -10.84
CA ILE A 60 -9.56 -8.13 -11.92
C ILE A 60 -9.87 -9.63 -11.69
N PRO A 61 -8.89 -10.51 -11.40
CA PRO A 61 -9.17 -11.90 -11.06
C PRO A 61 -10.13 -12.07 -9.88
N PHE A 62 -9.97 -11.28 -8.81
CA PHE A 62 -10.84 -11.36 -7.63
C PHE A 62 -12.28 -10.97 -7.97
N LEU A 63 -12.47 -9.90 -8.75
CA LEU A 63 -13.81 -9.49 -9.21
C LEU A 63 -14.44 -10.53 -10.13
N ALA A 64 -13.67 -11.12 -11.05
CA ALA A 64 -14.15 -12.17 -11.94
C ALA A 64 -14.57 -13.41 -11.14
N GLU A 65 -13.80 -13.80 -10.13
CA GLU A 65 -14.17 -14.92 -9.26
C GLU A 65 -15.40 -14.61 -8.41
N LEU A 66 -15.51 -13.40 -7.84
CA LEU A 66 -16.73 -12.99 -7.12
C LEU A 66 -17.96 -13.09 -8.00
N ARG A 67 -17.88 -12.57 -9.23
CA ARG A 67 -18.96 -12.64 -10.21
C ARG A 67 -19.36 -14.08 -10.47
N GLU A 68 -18.39 -14.93 -10.81
CA GLU A 68 -18.68 -16.31 -11.12
C GLU A 68 -19.29 -17.04 -9.94
N LYS A 69 -18.76 -16.86 -8.72
CA LYS A 69 -19.31 -17.48 -7.52
C LYS A 69 -20.76 -17.11 -7.26
N ILE A 70 -21.11 -15.85 -7.49
CA ILE A 70 -22.50 -15.38 -7.34
C ILE A 70 -23.40 -16.00 -8.42
N LEU A 71 -22.95 -16.05 -9.68
CA LEU A 71 -23.75 -16.56 -10.80
C LEU A 71 -23.88 -18.09 -10.82
N SER A 72 -22.85 -18.82 -10.38
CA SER A 72 -22.84 -20.29 -10.32
C SER A 72 -23.35 -20.84 -8.98
N GLY A 73 -23.52 -20.00 -7.96
CA GLY A 73 -23.92 -20.40 -6.62
C GLY A 73 -22.82 -21.13 -5.84
N GLU A 74 -21.55 -20.89 -6.18
CA GLU A 74 -20.42 -21.43 -5.42
C GLU A 74 -20.27 -20.78 -4.02
N SER A 75 -19.52 -21.43 -3.15
CA SER A 75 -19.20 -20.91 -1.82
C SER A 75 -18.45 -19.58 -1.88
N LEU A 76 -18.95 -18.59 -1.13
CA LEU A 76 -18.27 -17.31 -0.85
C LEU A 76 -17.27 -17.41 0.32
N PHE A 77 -17.09 -18.60 0.90
CA PHE A 77 -16.13 -18.81 1.99
C PHE A 77 -14.81 -19.42 1.51
N TYR A 78 -14.85 -20.16 0.40
CA TYR A 78 -13.71 -20.92 -0.09
C TYR A 78 -13.55 -20.82 -1.61
N SER A 79 -12.32 -20.63 -2.04
CA SER A 79 -11.94 -20.64 -3.45
C SER A 79 -11.22 -21.95 -3.77
N TRP A 80 -11.62 -22.60 -4.86
CA TRP A 80 -10.89 -23.71 -5.46
C TRP A 80 -9.91 -23.27 -6.54
N ARG A 81 -9.86 -21.97 -6.84
CA ARG A 81 -9.19 -21.39 -8.02
C ARG A 81 -7.77 -20.91 -7.74
N GLY A 82 -7.41 -20.75 -6.48
CA GLY A 82 -6.07 -20.40 -6.05
C GLY A 82 -5.38 -21.55 -5.31
N ALA A 83 -4.17 -21.92 -5.72
CA ALA A 83 -3.30 -22.89 -5.03
C ALA A 83 -4.01 -24.22 -4.66
N LEU A 84 -3.85 -24.71 -3.43
CA LEU A 84 -4.57 -25.89 -2.88
C LEU A 84 -5.97 -25.52 -2.35
N GLY A 85 -6.49 -24.38 -2.78
CA GLY A 85 -7.67 -23.70 -2.29
C GLY A 85 -7.37 -22.69 -1.17
N SER A 86 -8.21 -21.66 -1.07
CA SER A 86 -7.98 -20.50 -0.21
C SER A 86 -9.26 -19.95 0.42
N ASN A 87 -9.11 -19.15 1.48
CA ASN A 87 -10.24 -18.50 2.13
C ASN A 87 -10.72 -17.29 1.30
N PHE A 88 -11.78 -17.51 0.52
CA PHE A 88 -12.35 -16.46 -0.33
C PHE A 88 -13.00 -15.36 0.51
N TYR A 89 -13.56 -15.67 1.68
CA TYR A 89 -14.25 -14.69 2.51
C TYR A 89 -13.31 -13.59 3.00
N VAL A 90 -12.10 -13.94 3.46
CA VAL A 90 -11.11 -12.96 3.91
C VAL A 90 -10.65 -12.08 2.75
N MET A 91 -10.39 -12.69 1.58
CA MET A 91 -10.02 -11.95 0.37
C MET A 91 -11.14 -10.99 -0.06
N TRP A 92 -12.38 -11.48 -0.10
CA TRP A 92 -13.56 -10.67 -0.43
C TRP A 92 -13.72 -9.51 0.55
N ALA A 93 -13.63 -9.77 1.86
CA ALA A 93 -13.74 -8.74 2.88
C ALA A 93 -12.63 -7.67 2.77
N TYR A 94 -11.41 -8.09 2.42
CA TYR A 94 -10.25 -7.19 2.34
C TYR A 94 -10.21 -6.39 1.03
N TYR A 95 -10.54 -7.00 -0.11
CA TYR A 95 -10.39 -6.38 -1.43
C TYR A 95 -11.72 -5.93 -2.07
N LEU A 96 -12.82 -6.64 -1.79
CA LEU A 96 -14.05 -6.54 -2.58
C LEU A 96 -15.30 -6.10 -1.81
N ALA A 97 -15.21 -5.80 -0.51
CA ALA A 97 -16.35 -5.46 0.35
C ALA A 97 -17.09 -4.16 -0.03
N SER A 98 -16.54 -3.36 -0.96
CA SER A 98 -17.23 -2.19 -1.48
C SER A 98 -18.56 -2.59 -2.15
N PRO A 99 -19.69 -1.93 -1.83
CA PRO A 99 -21.00 -2.26 -2.41
C PRO A 99 -21.03 -2.05 -3.93
N PHE A 100 -20.18 -1.19 -4.47
CA PHE A 100 -20.09 -0.94 -5.91
C PHE A 100 -19.53 -2.11 -6.70
N ASN A 101 -18.81 -3.04 -6.07
CA ASN A 101 -18.26 -4.19 -6.76
C ASN A 101 -19.34 -5.15 -7.27
N ILE A 102 -20.55 -5.11 -6.71
CA ILE A 102 -21.70 -5.88 -7.21
C ILE A 102 -22.09 -5.46 -8.63
N LEU A 103 -21.73 -4.24 -9.07
CA LEU A 103 -21.95 -3.79 -10.44
C LEU A 103 -21.24 -4.68 -11.47
N VAL A 104 -20.21 -5.44 -11.07
CA VAL A 104 -19.56 -6.42 -11.94
C VAL A 104 -20.55 -7.45 -12.51
N LEU A 105 -21.66 -7.72 -11.81
CA LEU A 105 -22.70 -8.65 -12.25
C LEU A 105 -23.44 -8.16 -13.50
N LEU A 106 -23.42 -6.86 -13.78
CA LEU A 106 -24.10 -6.25 -14.92
C LEU A 106 -23.32 -6.41 -16.24
N PHE A 107 -22.07 -6.85 -16.17
CA PHE A 107 -21.17 -6.95 -17.31
C PHE A 107 -20.74 -8.41 -17.54
N PRO A 108 -20.45 -8.82 -18.79
CA PRO A 108 -20.05 -10.19 -19.13
C PRO A 108 -18.68 -10.58 -18.55
#